data_AF-D7FX94-F1
#
_entry.id   AF-D7FX94-F1
#
_cell.length_a   1.000
_cell.length_b   1.000
_cell.length_c   1.000
_cell.angle_alpha   90.00
_cell.angle_beta   90.00
_cell.angle_gamma   90.00
#
_symmetry.space_group_name_H-M   'P 1'
#
loop_
_entity.id
_entity.type
_entity.pdbx_description
1 polymer ?
#
loop_
_entity_poly.entity_id
_entity_poly.type
_entity_poly.pdbx_seq_one_letter_code
_entity_poly.pdbx_strand_id
1 'polypeptide(L)'
;MSDSAGMDTIINDLKEAPDVEVLTLKVSKCVQQVAQPAFFLRLAELAETAEDEQQRVKLENLATQVTSVLERLVEFAEEKMDDSSSLLQIVVTSAAEKNGEFLVPLSEERLTALRQSMKIHRDQLDNNFLATVQAWMEKSGKEEEMQGMVVILQKILQMYASQEILLGSAEPSATGEAGEADAAAPKKRTPAQLLLEEILNMDADKWDGVLAGLSAVGRGMTGGVTKDGLLGAIQVAVERVILQQENGSMAQRVQAEFLSELCKRIEAACPEQPLGPGMLE
;
A
#
# COMPACT_ATOMS: atom_id res chain seq x y z
N MET A 1 13.58 16.28 32.77
CA MET A 1 12.55 17.28 33.14
C MET A 1 11.60 17.62 31.99
N SER A 2 11.88 17.26 30.73
CA SER A 2 11.00 17.57 29.58
C SER A 2 9.93 16.52 29.26
N ASP A 3 10.08 15.25 29.70
CA ASP A 3 9.11 14.17 29.40
C ASP A 3 7.85 14.18 30.29
N SER A 4 7.96 14.63 31.54
CA SER A 4 6.85 14.57 32.50
C SER A 4 5.70 15.53 32.14
N ALA A 5 6.02 16.72 31.63
CA ALA A 5 5.01 17.71 31.23
C ALA A 5 4.19 17.24 30.00
N GLY A 6 4.83 16.50 29.09
CA GLY A 6 4.16 15.89 27.94
C GLY A 6 3.22 14.77 28.36
N MET A 7 3.66 13.90 29.28
CA MET A 7 2.82 12.82 29.84
C MET A 7 1.61 13.37 30.60
N ASP A 8 1.78 14.42 31.40
CA ASP A 8 0.67 15.04 32.14
C ASP A 8 -0.41 15.60 31.21
N THR A 9 -0.01 16.13 30.04
CA THR A 9 -0.96 16.61 29.03
C THR A 9 -1.76 15.46 28.42
N ILE A 10 -1.10 14.34 28.10
CA ILE A 10 -1.76 13.13 27.60
C ILE A 10 -2.73 12.58 28.65
N ILE A 11 -2.31 12.48 29.91
CA ILE A 11 -3.14 11.98 31.01
C ILE A 11 -4.40 12.84 31.18
N ASN A 12 -4.25 14.17 31.14
CA ASN A 12 -5.39 15.08 31.22
C ASN A 12 -6.35 14.92 30.03
N ASP A 13 -5.82 14.81 28.80
CA ASP A 13 -6.65 14.61 27.61
C ASP A 13 -7.45 13.29 27.64
N LEU A 14 -6.84 12.22 28.17
CA LEU A 14 -7.50 10.92 28.32
C LEU A 14 -8.54 10.94 29.44
N LYS A 15 -8.27 11.64 30.53
CA LYS A 15 -9.20 11.79 31.67
C LYS A 15 -10.49 12.51 31.29
N GLU A 16 -10.44 13.38 30.28
CA GLU A 16 -11.61 14.10 29.75
C GLU A 16 -12.47 13.26 28.80
N ALA A 17 -12.09 12.02 28.49
CA ALA A 17 -12.90 11.15 27.65
C ALA A 17 -14.26 10.85 28.34
N PRO A 18 -15.40 11.15 27.70
CA PRO A 18 -16.72 10.95 28.29
C PRO A 18 -17.14 9.47 28.37
N ASP A 19 -16.57 8.64 27.48
CA ASP A 19 -16.88 7.24 27.35
C ASP A 19 -15.67 6.43 26.83
N VAL A 20 -15.84 5.11 26.78
CA VAL A 20 -14.80 4.16 26.39
C VAL A 20 -14.48 4.23 24.89
N GLU A 21 -15.43 4.62 24.03
CA GLU A 21 -15.20 4.74 22.59
C GLU A 21 -14.28 5.92 22.29
N VAL A 22 -14.56 7.08 22.90
CA VAL A 22 -13.71 8.27 22.80
C VAL A 22 -12.34 8.03 23.42
N LEU A 23 -12.29 7.32 24.56
CA LEU A 23 -11.02 6.92 25.17
C LEU A 23 -10.21 6.03 24.22
N THR A 24 -10.85 5.04 23.59
CA THR A 24 -10.20 4.15 22.61
C THR A 24 -9.60 4.95 21.46
N LEU A 25 -10.36 5.87 20.87
CA LEU A 25 -9.90 6.70 19.76
C LEU A 25 -8.74 7.62 20.15
N LYS A 26 -8.75 8.17 21.37
CA LYS A 26 -7.64 8.98 21.90
C LYS A 26 -6.39 8.12 22.13
N VAL A 27 -6.54 6.97 22.80
CA VAL A 27 -5.44 6.01 23.05
C VAL A 27 -4.79 5.56 21.74
N SER A 28 -5.57 5.22 20.71
CA SER A 28 -5.01 4.81 19.41
C SER A 28 -4.13 5.89 18.76
N LYS A 29 -4.43 7.18 18.97
CA LYS A 29 -3.62 8.30 18.43
C LYS A 29 -2.31 8.52 19.19
N CYS A 30 -2.22 8.09 20.44
CA CYS A 30 -1.04 8.24 21.30
C CYS A 30 -0.51 6.90 21.82
N VAL A 31 -0.78 5.81 21.11
CA VAL A 31 -0.47 4.44 21.54
C VAL A 31 1.01 4.26 21.87
N GLN A 32 1.90 4.88 21.11
CA GLN A 32 3.35 4.80 21.32
C GLN A 32 3.79 5.43 22.65
N GLN A 33 3.06 6.43 23.14
CA GLN A 33 3.34 7.13 24.39
C GLN A 33 2.69 6.39 25.57
N VAL A 34 1.44 5.94 25.43
CA VAL A 34 0.69 5.31 26.52
C VAL A 34 1.05 3.84 26.75
N ALA A 35 1.62 3.16 25.76
CA ALA A 35 2.11 1.78 25.90
C ALA A 35 3.43 1.69 26.70
N GLN A 36 4.04 2.82 27.06
CA GLN A 36 5.33 2.83 27.77
C GLN A 36 5.13 2.67 29.29
N PRO A 37 6.00 1.93 30.00
CA PRO A 37 5.92 1.81 31.47
C PRO A 37 5.94 3.15 32.20
N ALA A 38 6.66 4.14 31.64
CA ALA A 38 6.76 5.48 32.21
C ALA A 38 5.42 6.22 32.31
N PHE A 39 4.48 5.95 31.39
CA PHE A 39 3.13 6.51 31.45
C PHE A 39 2.37 6.05 32.70
N PHE A 40 2.42 4.74 33.00
CA PHE A 40 1.76 4.16 34.17
C PHE A 40 2.43 4.57 35.48
N LEU A 41 3.76 4.68 35.50
CA LEU A 41 4.48 5.23 36.65
C LEU A 41 4.05 6.68 36.92
N ARG A 42 3.86 7.48 35.87
CA ARG A 42 3.39 8.86 36.01
C ARG A 42 1.96 8.94 36.56
N LEU A 43 1.06 8.06 36.09
CA LEU A 43 -0.30 7.95 36.65
C LEU A 43 -0.28 7.60 38.15
N ALA A 44 0.61 6.70 38.57
CA ALA A 44 0.76 6.33 39.97
C ALA A 44 1.26 7.52 40.83
N GLU A 45 2.28 8.26 40.37
CA GLU A 45 2.77 9.47 41.05
C GLU A 45 1.66 10.53 41.21
N LEU A 46 0.82 10.71 40.19
CA LEU A 46 -0.31 11.64 40.24
C LEU A 46 -1.41 11.15 41.19
N ALA A 47 -1.62 9.84 41.29
CA ALA A 47 -2.59 9.26 42.22
C ALA A 47 -2.13 9.41 43.68
N GLU A 48 -0.83 9.27 43.96
CA GLU A 48 -0.24 9.47 45.31
C GLU A 48 -0.29 10.94 45.76
N THR A 49 -0.20 11.87 44.82
CA THR A 49 -0.21 13.32 45.09
C THR A 49 -1.59 13.98 44.95
N ALA A 50 -2.63 13.19 44.69
CA ALA A 50 -3.99 13.67 44.52
C ALA A 50 -4.54 14.33 45.79
N GLU A 51 -5.22 15.47 45.62
CA GLU A 51 -5.75 16.27 46.75
C GLU A 51 -6.93 15.60 47.44
N ASP A 52 -7.70 14.81 46.70
CA ASP A 52 -8.90 14.14 47.19
C ASP A 52 -9.02 12.70 46.69
N GLU A 53 -9.75 11.89 47.46
CA GLU A 53 -9.96 10.47 47.19
C GLU A 53 -10.69 10.23 45.85
N GLN A 54 -11.53 11.16 45.40
CA GLN A 54 -12.22 11.02 44.12
C GLN A 54 -11.26 11.17 42.94
N GLN A 55 -10.28 12.08 43.03
CA GLN A 55 -9.23 12.26 42.03
C GLN A 55 -8.31 11.05 41.97
N ARG A 56 -7.92 10.52 43.13
CA ARG A 56 -7.12 9.28 43.23
C ARG A 56 -7.81 8.12 42.52
N VAL A 57 -9.06 7.85 42.88
CA VAL A 57 -9.88 6.79 42.27
C VAL A 57 -10.07 7.01 40.76
N LYS A 58 -10.23 8.25 40.30
CA LYS A 58 -10.31 8.55 38.86
C LYS A 58 -9.03 8.19 38.10
N LEU A 59 -7.86 8.45 38.66
CA LEU A 59 -6.57 8.13 38.04
C LEU A 59 -6.30 6.62 38.03
N GLU A 60 -6.64 5.91 39.11
CA GLU A 60 -6.56 4.44 39.18
C GLU A 60 -7.50 3.78 38.16
N ASN A 61 -8.73 4.29 38.04
CA ASN A 61 -9.69 3.82 37.04
C ASN A 61 -9.22 4.12 35.61
N LEU A 62 -8.64 5.30 35.37
CA LEU A 62 -8.08 5.66 34.07
C LEU A 62 -6.95 4.70 33.67
N ALA A 63 -6.04 4.39 34.60
CA ALA A 63 -4.97 3.41 34.36
C ALA A 63 -5.55 2.05 33.95
N THR A 64 -6.56 1.56 34.67
CA THR A 64 -7.24 0.29 34.38
C THR A 64 -7.94 0.32 33.00
N GLN A 65 -8.62 1.42 32.68
CA GLN A 65 -9.31 1.58 31.39
C GLN A 65 -8.33 1.66 30.22
N VAL A 66 -7.23 2.41 30.36
CA VAL A 66 -6.18 2.50 29.33
C VAL A 66 -5.54 1.13 29.10
N THR A 67 -5.23 0.37 30.16
CA THR A 67 -4.73 -1.01 30.01
C THR A 67 -5.71 -1.89 29.25
N SER A 68 -7.00 -1.88 29.60
CA SER A 68 -8.01 -2.67 28.90
C SER A 68 -8.16 -2.27 27.42
N VAL A 69 -8.04 -0.98 27.11
CA VAL A 69 -8.05 -0.50 25.72
C VAL A 69 -6.80 -1.00 24.99
N LEU A 70 -5.61 -0.92 25.60
CA LEU A 70 -4.37 -1.43 25.00
C LEU A 70 -4.44 -2.93 24.73
N GLU A 71 -4.96 -3.73 25.67
CA GLU A 71 -5.17 -5.17 25.49
C GLU A 71 -6.08 -5.46 24.28
N ARG A 72 -7.22 -4.75 24.16
CA ARG A 72 -8.12 -4.90 23.01
C ARG A 72 -7.48 -4.47 21.69
N LEU A 73 -6.65 -3.42 21.70
CA LEU A 73 -5.93 -2.98 20.51
C LEU A 73 -4.89 -4.03 20.07
N VAL A 74 -4.25 -4.72 21.02
CA VAL A 74 -3.35 -5.85 20.74
C VAL A 74 -4.14 -7.02 20.16
N GLU A 75 -5.23 -7.44 20.81
CA GLU A 75 -6.09 -8.54 20.31
C GLU A 75 -6.61 -8.25 18.90
N PHE A 76 -7.07 -7.02 18.65
CA PHE A 76 -7.53 -6.60 17.33
C PHE A 76 -6.41 -6.59 16.28
N ALA A 77 -5.19 -6.19 16.66
CA ALA A 77 -4.04 -6.22 15.77
C ALA A 77 -3.63 -7.67 15.44
N GLU A 78 -3.62 -8.56 16.43
CA GLU A 78 -3.34 -9.99 16.25
C GLU A 78 -4.38 -10.65 15.33
N GLU A 79 -5.67 -10.41 15.56
CA GLU A 79 -6.76 -10.91 14.69
C GLU A 79 -6.58 -10.42 13.25
N LYS A 80 -6.26 -9.13 13.06
CA LYS A 80 -6.01 -8.57 11.71
C LYS A 80 -4.77 -9.16 11.02
N MET A 81 -3.74 -9.49 11.78
CA MET A 81 -2.54 -10.17 11.26
C MET A 81 -2.85 -11.63 10.87
N ASP A 82 -3.67 -12.33 11.65
CA ASP A 82 -4.11 -13.69 11.37
C ASP A 82 -5.05 -13.74 10.15
N ASP A 83 -5.97 -12.78 10.03
CA ASP A 83 -6.81 -12.57 8.86
C ASP A 83 -5.96 -12.38 7.59
N SER A 84 -4.96 -11.48 7.67
CA SER A 84 -4.07 -11.16 6.55
C SER A 84 -3.21 -12.36 6.14
N SER A 85 -2.73 -13.14 7.10
CA SER A 85 -1.95 -14.36 6.85
C SER A 85 -2.80 -15.45 6.21
N SER A 86 -4.03 -15.64 6.71
CA SER A 86 -4.99 -16.60 6.15
C SER A 86 -5.38 -16.20 4.72
N LEU A 87 -5.61 -14.91 4.47
CA LEU A 87 -5.89 -14.39 3.16
C LEU A 87 -4.71 -14.60 2.20
N LEU A 88 -3.47 -14.31 2.63
CA LEU A 88 -2.29 -14.55 1.82
C LEU A 88 -2.15 -16.02 1.46
N GLN A 89 -2.45 -16.94 2.39
CA GLN A 89 -2.46 -18.37 2.10
C GLN A 89 -3.49 -18.73 1.02
N ILE A 90 -4.70 -18.18 1.09
CA ILE A 90 -5.74 -18.39 0.06
C ILE A 90 -5.25 -17.90 -1.32
N VAL A 91 -4.72 -16.68 -1.36
CA VAL A 91 -4.22 -16.06 -2.60
C VAL A 91 -3.06 -16.87 -3.18
N VAL A 92 -2.03 -17.18 -2.39
CA VAL A 92 -0.87 -17.95 -2.84
C VAL A 92 -1.29 -19.34 -3.32
N THR A 93 -2.18 -20.03 -2.59
CA THR A 93 -2.66 -21.37 -2.98
C THR A 93 -3.36 -21.39 -4.33
N SER A 94 -3.97 -20.27 -4.76
CA SER A 94 -4.58 -20.19 -6.10
C SER A 94 -3.55 -20.29 -7.24
N ALA A 95 -2.28 -19.99 -6.98
CA ALA A 95 -1.17 -20.17 -7.91
C ALA A 95 -0.59 -21.59 -7.90
N ALA A 96 -1.02 -22.46 -6.99
CA ALA A 96 -0.54 -23.83 -6.91
C ALA A 96 -1.14 -24.71 -8.02
N GLU A 97 -0.37 -25.73 -8.43
CA GLU A 97 -0.85 -26.80 -9.29
C GLU A 97 -1.83 -27.71 -8.53
N LYS A 98 -2.51 -28.61 -9.27
CA LYS A 98 -3.52 -29.52 -8.68
C LYS A 98 -2.96 -30.45 -7.59
N ASN A 99 -1.66 -30.73 -7.63
CA ASN A 99 -0.95 -31.53 -6.63
C ASN A 99 -0.49 -30.69 -5.41
N GLY A 100 -0.73 -29.38 -5.40
CA GLY A 100 -0.31 -28.46 -4.35
C GLY A 100 1.11 -27.93 -4.50
N GLU A 101 1.83 -28.27 -5.57
CA GLU A 101 3.17 -27.74 -5.84
C GLU A 101 3.11 -26.40 -6.56
N PHE A 102 4.15 -25.58 -6.34
CA PHE A 102 4.35 -24.32 -7.05
C PHE A 102 5.37 -24.51 -8.16
N LEU A 103 4.95 -24.29 -9.40
CA LEU A 103 5.85 -24.28 -10.55
C LEU A 103 6.18 -22.84 -10.93
N VAL A 104 7.47 -22.51 -10.96
CA VAL A 104 7.97 -21.19 -11.37
C VAL A 104 8.86 -21.38 -12.61
N PRO A 105 8.63 -20.65 -13.72
CA PRO A 105 7.59 -19.62 -13.90
C PRO A 105 6.17 -20.18 -13.90
N LEU A 106 5.22 -19.39 -13.38
CA LEU A 106 3.80 -19.76 -13.31
C LEU A 106 3.23 -19.89 -14.73
N SER A 107 2.37 -20.88 -14.93
CA SER A 107 1.61 -20.99 -16.18
C SER A 107 0.54 -19.89 -16.28
N GLU A 108 0.09 -19.59 -17.51
CA GLU A 108 -0.99 -18.60 -17.74
C GLU A 108 -2.28 -18.96 -16.99
N GLU A 109 -2.56 -20.25 -16.82
CA GLU A 109 -3.71 -20.73 -16.04
C GLU A 109 -3.55 -20.34 -14.56
N ARG A 110 -2.38 -20.58 -13.97
CA ARG A 110 -2.09 -20.21 -12.57
C ARG A 110 -2.06 -18.70 -12.37
N LEU A 111 -1.51 -17.93 -13.31
CA LEU A 111 -1.55 -16.46 -13.28
C LEU A 111 -2.99 -15.94 -13.35
N THR A 112 -3.85 -16.57 -14.15
CA THR A 112 -5.27 -16.21 -14.24
C THR A 112 -6.01 -16.53 -12.94
N ALA A 113 -5.74 -17.70 -12.35
CA ALA A 113 -6.29 -18.09 -11.06
C ALA A 113 -5.86 -17.12 -9.93
N LEU A 114 -4.59 -16.73 -9.92
CA LEU A 114 -4.04 -15.74 -8.98
C LEU A 114 -4.72 -14.38 -9.13
N ARG A 115 -4.83 -13.86 -10.36
CA ARG A 115 -5.56 -12.61 -10.63
C ARG A 115 -7.02 -12.68 -10.19
N GLN A 116 -7.68 -13.81 -10.42
CA GLN A 116 -9.08 -14.01 -10.02
C GLN A 116 -9.24 -14.04 -8.50
N SER A 117 -8.34 -14.72 -7.79
CA SER A 117 -8.33 -14.73 -6.32
C SER A 117 -8.15 -13.32 -5.75
N MET A 118 -7.16 -12.57 -6.25
CA MET A 118 -6.94 -11.17 -5.87
C MET A 118 -8.17 -10.30 -6.11
N LYS A 119 -8.87 -10.50 -7.23
CA LYS A 119 -10.09 -9.75 -7.56
C LYS A 119 -11.26 -10.08 -6.61
N ILE A 120 -11.41 -11.33 -6.22
CA ILE A 120 -12.46 -11.76 -5.27
C ILE A 120 -12.22 -11.13 -3.90
N HIS A 121 -10.96 -11.06 -3.47
CA HIS A 121 -10.58 -10.55 -2.15
C HIS A 121 -10.16 -9.08 -2.16
N ARG A 122 -10.47 -8.32 -3.22
CA ARG A 122 -9.98 -6.95 -3.43
C ARG A 122 -10.12 -6.06 -2.20
N ASP A 123 -11.29 -6.07 -1.56
CA ASP A 123 -11.61 -5.19 -0.42
C ASP A 123 -10.79 -5.52 0.84
N GLN A 124 -10.09 -6.66 0.87
CA GLN A 124 -9.25 -7.13 1.96
C GLN A 124 -7.74 -6.98 1.66
N LEU A 125 -7.37 -6.51 0.46
CA LEU A 125 -5.97 -6.28 0.07
C LEU A 125 -5.44 -4.95 0.62
N ASP A 126 -5.50 -4.79 1.94
CA ASP A 126 -5.14 -3.55 2.64
C ASP A 126 -3.63 -3.47 2.97
N ASN A 127 -3.24 -2.45 3.74
CA ASN A 127 -1.84 -2.28 4.16
C ASN A 127 -1.30 -3.45 5.02
N ASN A 128 -2.17 -4.12 5.80
CA ASN A 128 -1.76 -5.27 6.61
C ASN A 128 -1.50 -6.48 5.74
N PHE A 129 -2.33 -6.71 4.72
CA PHE A 129 -2.09 -7.72 3.70
C PHE A 129 -0.74 -7.48 3.00
N LEU A 130 -0.48 -6.26 2.52
CA LEU A 130 0.79 -5.93 1.86
C LEU A 130 2.01 -6.10 2.77
N ALA A 131 1.90 -5.68 4.04
CA ALA A 131 2.95 -5.90 5.04
C ALA A 131 3.21 -7.40 5.27
N THR A 132 2.15 -8.21 5.28
CA THR A 132 2.24 -9.67 5.40
C THR A 132 2.93 -10.30 4.19
N VAL A 133 2.60 -9.87 2.97
CA VAL A 133 3.27 -10.31 1.73
C VAL A 133 4.76 -10.00 1.80
N GLN A 134 5.13 -8.78 2.22
CA GLN A 134 6.52 -8.36 2.36
C GLN A 134 7.27 -9.19 3.40
N ALA A 135 6.67 -9.45 4.57
CA ALA A 135 7.26 -10.28 5.60
C ALA A 135 7.50 -11.73 5.13
N TRP A 136 6.55 -12.31 4.39
CA TRP A 136 6.71 -13.64 3.78
C TRP A 136 7.80 -13.64 2.71
N MET A 137 7.92 -12.56 1.94
CA MET A 137 8.96 -12.42 0.92
C MET A 137 10.35 -12.35 1.54
N GLU A 138 10.53 -11.54 2.58
CA GLU A 138 11.80 -11.45 3.33
C GLU A 138 12.18 -12.75 4.02
N LYS A 139 11.18 -13.49 4.55
CA LYS A 139 11.41 -14.82 5.12
C LYS A 139 11.82 -15.82 4.05
N SER A 140 11.10 -15.87 2.94
CA SER A 140 11.36 -16.80 1.84
C SER A 140 12.70 -16.50 1.14
N GLY A 141 13.09 -15.24 1.04
CA GLY A 141 14.35 -14.83 0.42
C GLY A 141 15.62 -15.21 1.20
N LYS A 142 15.48 -15.62 2.48
CA LYS A 142 16.60 -16.14 3.29
C LYS A 142 16.91 -17.60 3.01
N GLU A 143 16.02 -18.32 2.33
CA GLU A 143 16.11 -19.75 2.08
C GLU A 143 16.16 -20.00 0.57
N GLU A 144 17.27 -20.54 0.05
CA GLU A 144 17.45 -20.76 -1.40
C GLU A 144 16.36 -21.67 -1.98
N GLU A 145 15.87 -22.63 -1.21
CA GLU A 145 14.81 -23.57 -1.60
C GLU A 145 13.43 -22.88 -1.77
N MET A 146 13.25 -21.67 -1.22
CA MET A 146 12.00 -20.90 -1.29
C MET A 146 12.04 -19.74 -2.28
N GLN A 147 13.04 -19.67 -3.16
CA GLN A 147 13.15 -18.65 -4.22
C GLN A 147 11.89 -18.59 -5.11
N GLY A 148 11.27 -19.74 -5.39
CA GLY A 148 10.01 -19.79 -6.15
C GLY A 148 8.86 -19.05 -5.46
N MET A 149 8.80 -19.08 -4.12
CA MET A 149 7.79 -18.36 -3.35
C MET A 149 7.99 -16.84 -3.46
N VAL A 150 9.24 -16.37 -3.44
CA VAL A 150 9.55 -14.94 -3.63
C VAL A 150 8.99 -14.44 -4.97
N VAL A 151 9.14 -15.22 -6.04
CA VAL A 151 8.60 -14.86 -7.37
C VAL A 151 7.08 -14.75 -7.35
N ILE A 152 6.37 -15.67 -6.69
CA ILE A 152 4.91 -15.64 -6.58
C ILE A 152 4.45 -14.43 -5.77
N LEU A 153 5.08 -14.16 -4.63
CA LEU A 153 4.78 -13.00 -3.79
C LEU A 153 5.05 -11.68 -4.54
N GLN A 154 6.10 -11.65 -5.37
CA GLN A 154 6.38 -10.50 -6.23
C GLN A 154 5.29 -10.30 -7.28
N LYS A 155 4.77 -11.38 -7.89
CA LYS A 155 3.61 -11.31 -8.80
C LYS A 155 2.37 -10.76 -8.10
N ILE A 156 2.13 -11.15 -6.85
CA ILE A 156 1.01 -10.62 -6.05
C ILE A 156 1.13 -9.10 -5.88
N LEU A 157 2.31 -8.59 -5.49
CA LEU A 157 2.54 -7.15 -5.35
C LEU A 157 2.39 -6.41 -6.69
N GLN A 158 2.90 -6.98 -7.79
CA GLN A 158 2.76 -6.41 -9.13
C GLN A 158 1.29 -6.34 -9.58
N MET A 159 0.52 -7.40 -9.35
CA MET A 159 -0.92 -7.44 -9.66
C MET A 159 -1.71 -6.44 -8.81
N TYR A 160 -1.41 -6.36 -7.51
CA TYR A 160 -2.01 -5.34 -6.64
C TYR A 160 -1.75 -3.94 -7.17
N ALA A 161 -0.47 -3.59 -7.41
CA ALA A 161 -0.09 -2.27 -7.89
C ALA A 161 -0.79 -1.92 -9.20
N SER A 162 -0.77 -2.82 -10.18
CA SER A 162 -1.33 -2.54 -11.49
C SER A 162 -2.84 -2.31 -11.45
N GLN A 163 -3.57 -3.09 -10.64
CA GLN A 163 -5.01 -2.91 -10.47
C GLN A 163 -5.34 -1.59 -9.77
N GLU A 164 -4.67 -1.27 -8.66
CA GLU A 164 -4.95 -0.03 -7.92
C GLU A 164 -4.62 1.23 -8.76
N ILE A 165 -3.56 1.19 -9.55
CA ILE A 165 -3.23 2.27 -10.50
C ILE A 165 -4.30 2.41 -11.60
N LEU A 166 -4.79 1.29 -12.15
CA LEU A 166 -5.87 1.29 -13.15
C LEU A 166 -7.17 1.84 -12.56
N LEU A 167 -7.49 1.47 -11.32
CA LEU A 167 -8.67 1.93 -10.61
C LEU A 167 -8.61 3.43 -10.30
N GLY A 168 -7.47 3.91 -9.80
CA GLY A 168 -7.24 5.34 -9.64
C GLY A 168 -7.28 6.10 -10.97
N SER A 169 -6.99 5.43 -12.09
CA SER A 169 -7.06 5.99 -13.45
C SER A 169 -8.46 5.98 -14.07
N ALA A 170 -9.41 5.26 -13.49
CA ALA A 170 -10.80 5.43 -13.84
C ALA A 170 -11.27 6.81 -13.32
N GLU A 171 -11.75 7.67 -14.22
CA GLU A 171 -12.39 8.93 -13.81
C GLU A 171 -13.56 8.60 -12.86
N PRO A 172 -13.84 9.45 -11.85
CA PRO A 172 -15.00 9.26 -11.00
C PRO A 172 -16.26 9.27 -11.87
N SER A 173 -16.82 8.08 -12.11
CA SER A 173 -18.11 7.95 -12.76
C SER A 173 -19.14 8.61 -11.84
N ALA A 174 -19.77 9.67 -12.35
CA ALA A 174 -20.84 10.46 -11.75
C ALA A 174 -21.88 9.62 -10.97
N THR A 175 -21.57 9.30 -9.72
CA THR A 175 -22.45 8.68 -8.74
C THR A 175 -22.16 9.32 -7.39
N GLY A 176 -22.44 10.63 -7.32
CA GLY A 176 -22.22 11.45 -6.13
C GLY A 176 -22.67 12.87 -6.41
N GLU A 177 -23.96 13.10 -6.17
CA GLU A 177 -24.62 14.38 -5.91
C GLU A 177 -24.49 15.52 -6.94
N ALA A 178 -25.64 15.91 -7.48
CA ALA A 178 -25.81 17.05 -8.36
C ALA A 178 -25.43 18.36 -7.63
N GLY A 179 -24.17 18.76 -7.77
CA GLY A 179 -23.73 20.14 -7.68
C GLY A 179 -23.40 20.62 -9.10
N GLU A 180 -24.13 21.63 -9.58
CA GLU A 180 -23.82 22.33 -10.84
C GLU A 180 -22.41 22.95 -10.76
N ALA A 181 -21.42 22.25 -11.31
CA ALA A 181 -20.16 22.84 -11.74
C ALA A 181 -19.62 22.00 -12.90
N ASP A 182 -19.67 22.58 -14.10
CA ASP A 182 -19.05 22.10 -15.35
C ASP A 182 -18.84 20.58 -15.47
N ALA A 183 -19.85 19.89 -16.00
CA ALA A 183 -19.69 18.56 -16.55
C ALA A 183 -18.80 18.63 -17.81
N ALA A 184 -17.49 18.75 -17.59
CA ALA A 184 -16.50 18.53 -18.63
C ALA A 184 -16.74 17.12 -19.18
N ALA A 185 -16.95 17.02 -20.49
CA ALA A 185 -17.04 15.73 -21.19
C ALA A 185 -15.85 14.85 -20.76
N PRO A 186 -16.03 13.52 -20.61
CA PRO A 186 -14.95 12.62 -20.20
C PRO A 186 -13.74 12.89 -21.08
N LYS A 187 -12.63 13.33 -20.48
CA LYS A 187 -11.42 13.66 -21.22
C LYS A 187 -11.02 12.41 -22.00
N LYS A 188 -11.03 12.51 -23.33
CA LYS A 188 -10.64 11.40 -24.20
C LYS A 188 -9.23 10.96 -23.82
N ARG A 189 -9.08 9.69 -23.43
CA ARG A 189 -7.78 9.13 -23.07
C ARG A 189 -6.78 9.33 -24.21
N THR A 190 -5.58 9.78 -23.88
CA THR A 190 -4.51 9.93 -24.86
C THR A 190 -4.01 8.56 -25.31
N PRO A 191 -3.42 8.43 -26.50
CA PRO A 191 -2.80 7.17 -26.91
C PRO A 191 -1.74 6.66 -25.91
N ALA A 192 -1.04 7.56 -25.22
CA ALA A 192 -0.09 7.21 -24.17
C ALA A 192 -0.76 6.58 -22.94
N GLN A 193 -1.91 7.11 -22.53
CA GLN A 193 -2.70 6.55 -21.43
C GLN A 193 -3.27 5.18 -21.79
N LEU A 194 -3.74 4.99 -23.03
CA LEU A 194 -4.22 3.68 -23.50
C LEU A 194 -3.10 2.63 -23.51
N LEU A 195 -1.90 3.00 -23.97
CA LEU A 195 -0.74 2.12 -23.94
C LEU A 195 -0.32 1.80 -22.50
N LEU A 196 -0.33 2.79 -21.59
CA LEU A 196 -0.09 2.55 -20.17
C LEU A 196 -1.11 1.57 -19.60
N GLU A 197 -2.40 1.74 -19.87
CA GLU A 197 -3.45 0.81 -19.43
C GLU A 197 -3.24 -0.61 -19.97
N GLU A 198 -2.79 -0.76 -21.22
CA GLU A 198 -2.43 -2.06 -21.79
C GLU A 198 -1.26 -2.69 -21.02
N ILE A 199 -0.20 -1.93 -20.76
CA ILE A 199 0.98 -2.35 -19.97
C ILE A 199 0.60 -2.75 -18.54
N LEU A 200 -0.32 -2.04 -17.91
CA LEU A 200 -0.82 -2.35 -16.56
C LEU A 200 -1.67 -3.63 -16.51
N ASN A 201 -2.31 -4.00 -17.63
CA ASN A 201 -3.13 -5.21 -17.73
C ASN A 201 -2.33 -6.47 -18.11
N MET A 202 -1.10 -6.33 -18.58
CA MET A 202 -0.24 -7.47 -18.92
C MET A 202 0.65 -7.89 -17.74
N ASP A 203 1.22 -9.08 -17.86
CA ASP A 203 2.24 -9.55 -16.93
C ASP A 203 3.56 -8.77 -17.14
N ALA A 204 4.23 -8.41 -16.04
CA ALA A 204 5.49 -7.67 -16.07
C ALA A 204 6.61 -8.39 -16.84
N ASP A 205 6.56 -9.72 -16.97
CA ASP A 205 7.53 -10.49 -17.76
C ASP A 205 7.36 -10.26 -19.27
N LYS A 206 6.19 -9.75 -19.69
CA LYS A 206 5.89 -9.45 -21.10
C LYS A 206 6.23 -8.01 -21.49
N TRP A 207 6.57 -7.15 -20.53
CA TRP A 207 6.88 -5.74 -20.78
C TRP A 207 8.01 -5.59 -21.79
N ASP A 208 9.10 -6.33 -21.64
CA ASP A 208 10.28 -6.17 -22.51
C ASP A 208 9.95 -6.46 -23.98
N GLY A 209 9.08 -7.43 -24.25
CA GLY A 209 8.61 -7.74 -25.60
C GLY A 209 7.79 -6.60 -26.21
N VAL A 210 6.91 -5.99 -25.42
CA VAL A 210 6.10 -4.84 -25.85
C VAL A 210 6.99 -3.63 -26.07
N LEU A 211 7.84 -3.30 -25.09
CA LEU A 211 8.77 -2.17 -25.14
C LEU A 211 9.79 -2.30 -26.29
N ALA A 212 10.27 -3.51 -26.60
CA ALA A 212 11.12 -3.75 -27.77
C ALA A 212 10.36 -3.56 -29.09
N GLY A 213 9.09 -3.98 -29.15
CA GLY A 213 8.21 -3.66 -30.27
C GLY A 213 7.99 -2.16 -30.48
N LEU A 214 8.03 -1.37 -29.39
CA LEU A 214 7.92 0.08 -29.42
C LEU A 214 9.14 0.79 -30.01
N SER A 215 10.35 0.23 -29.87
CA SER A 215 11.59 0.84 -30.40
C SER A 215 11.85 0.48 -31.88
N ALA A 216 11.33 -0.66 -32.35
CA ALA A 216 11.51 -1.12 -33.73
C ALA A 216 10.65 -0.38 -34.77
N VAL A 217 9.53 0.22 -34.36
CA VAL A 217 8.67 1.03 -35.23
C VAL A 217 9.21 2.47 -35.23
N GLY A 218 10.13 2.76 -36.16
CA GLY A 218 10.92 3.99 -36.23
C GLY A 218 10.17 5.32 -36.47
N ARG A 219 8.91 5.50 -36.02
CA ARG A 219 8.18 6.79 -35.97
C ARG A 219 7.05 6.67 -34.95
N GLY A 220 7.35 6.93 -33.68
CA GLY A 220 6.39 6.86 -32.58
C GLY A 220 6.03 5.41 -32.20
N MET A 221 5.92 5.17 -30.90
CA MET A 221 5.26 4.01 -30.31
C MET A 221 3.90 3.79 -31.00
N THR A 222 3.38 2.56 -30.96
CA THR A 222 2.07 2.18 -31.50
C THR A 222 1.02 3.29 -31.35
N GLY A 223 0.51 3.82 -32.47
CA GLY A 223 -0.46 4.93 -32.48
C GLY A 223 0.11 6.35 -32.30
N GLY A 224 1.42 6.55 -32.46
CA GLY A 224 2.06 7.87 -32.36
C GLY A 224 2.45 8.30 -30.94
N VAL A 225 2.55 7.35 -30.00
CA VAL A 225 2.99 7.65 -28.63
C VAL A 225 4.50 7.92 -28.64
N THR A 226 5.00 8.84 -27.83
CA THR A 226 6.45 9.08 -27.68
C THR A 226 6.92 8.52 -26.34
N LYS A 227 8.23 8.26 -26.21
CA LYS A 227 8.85 7.94 -24.90
C LYS A 227 8.41 8.94 -23.84
N ASP A 228 8.54 10.23 -24.14
CA ASP A 228 8.14 11.32 -23.23
C ASP A 228 6.64 11.33 -22.95
N GLY A 229 5.81 10.96 -23.93
CA GLY A 229 4.37 10.84 -23.75
C GLY A 229 3.99 9.71 -22.79
N LEU A 230 4.66 8.55 -22.89
CA LEU A 230 4.43 7.42 -22.00
C LEU A 230 4.99 7.70 -20.58
N LEU A 231 6.19 8.27 -20.48
CA LEU A 231 6.75 8.71 -19.20
C LEU A 231 5.88 9.79 -18.55
N GLY A 232 5.33 10.73 -19.33
CA GLY A 232 4.37 11.71 -18.85
C GLY A 232 3.08 11.08 -18.32
N ALA A 233 2.57 10.03 -18.97
CA ALA A 233 1.41 9.28 -18.48
C ALA A 233 1.71 8.57 -17.15
N ILE A 234 2.91 8.01 -16.99
CA ILE A 234 3.35 7.40 -15.74
C ILE A 234 3.52 8.46 -14.64
N GLN A 235 4.10 9.62 -14.96
CA GLN A 235 4.25 10.73 -14.02
C GLN A 235 2.90 11.16 -13.43
N VAL A 236 1.86 11.26 -14.25
CA VAL A 236 0.50 11.54 -13.79
C VAL A 236 -0.02 10.42 -12.86
N ALA A 237 0.30 9.16 -13.15
CA ALA A 237 -0.05 8.05 -12.26
C ALA A 237 0.68 8.15 -10.90
N VAL A 238 1.98 8.48 -10.90
CA VAL A 238 2.78 8.69 -9.68
C VAL A 238 2.20 9.82 -8.83
N GLU A 239 1.88 10.96 -9.44
CA GLU A 239 1.25 12.09 -8.74
C GLU A 239 -0.07 11.68 -8.08
N ARG A 240 -0.87 10.88 -8.78
CA ARG A 240 -2.12 10.38 -8.22
C ARG A 240 -1.90 9.44 -7.03
N VAL A 241 -0.93 8.53 -7.12
CA VAL A 241 -0.57 7.64 -6.00
C VAL A 241 -0.20 8.46 -4.77
N ILE A 242 0.58 9.53 -4.94
CA ILE A 242 0.98 10.42 -3.85
C ILE A 242 -0.21 11.16 -3.24
N LEU A 243 -1.18 11.58 -4.06
CA LEU A 243 -2.35 12.33 -3.59
C LEU A 243 -3.44 11.45 -2.96
N GLN A 244 -3.56 10.18 -3.37
CA GLN A 244 -4.63 9.29 -2.93
C GLN A 244 -4.25 8.40 -1.75
N GLN A 245 -2.96 8.13 -1.56
CA GLN A 245 -2.49 7.21 -0.52
C GLN A 245 -1.95 7.96 0.69
N GLU A 246 -2.08 7.35 1.86
CA GLU A 246 -1.43 7.86 3.07
C GLU A 246 0.09 7.84 2.91
N ASN A 247 0.73 8.94 3.29
CA ASN A 247 2.18 9.11 3.11
C ASN A 247 2.95 8.07 3.94
N GLY A 248 3.80 7.28 3.29
CA GLY A 248 4.57 6.21 3.91
C GLY A 248 3.80 4.89 4.05
N SER A 249 2.58 4.79 3.53
CA SER A 249 1.82 3.53 3.53
C SER A 249 2.47 2.46 2.64
N MET A 250 2.21 1.19 2.96
CA MET A 250 2.68 0.07 2.14
C MET A 250 2.08 0.12 0.73
N ALA A 251 0.80 0.48 0.62
CA ALA A 251 0.12 0.67 -0.66
C ALA A 251 0.82 1.69 -1.55
N GLN A 252 1.18 2.86 -1.00
CA GLN A 252 1.92 3.90 -1.72
C GLN A 252 3.29 3.37 -2.18
N ARG A 253 4.03 2.70 -1.28
CA ARG A 253 5.36 2.17 -1.57
C ARG A 253 5.33 1.14 -2.70
N VAL A 254 4.43 0.17 -2.63
CA VAL A 254 4.30 -0.90 -3.63
C VAL A 254 3.95 -0.34 -5.01
N GLN A 255 3.01 0.61 -5.08
CA GLN A 255 2.64 1.27 -6.34
C GLN A 255 3.79 2.13 -6.90
N ALA A 256 4.51 2.86 -6.04
CA ALA A 256 5.64 3.70 -6.44
C ALA A 256 6.83 2.87 -6.96
N GLU A 257 7.18 1.78 -6.27
CA GLU A 257 8.24 0.86 -6.72
C GLU A 257 7.88 0.22 -8.07
N PHE A 258 6.62 -0.19 -8.25
CA PHE A 258 6.12 -0.74 -9.51
C PHE A 258 6.21 0.26 -10.68
N LEU A 259 5.76 1.50 -10.48
CA LEU A 259 5.85 2.55 -11.50
C LEU A 259 7.31 2.96 -11.78
N SER A 260 8.16 3.00 -10.75
CA SER A 260 9.58 3.29 -10.90
C SER A 260 10.29 2.22 -11.74
N GLU A 261 10.00 0.95 -11.49
CA GLU A 261 10.53 -0.16 -12.29
C GLU A 261 10.07 -0.06 -13.75
N LEU A 262 8.79 0.25 -13.98
CA LEU A 262 8.27 0.46 -15.34
C LEU A 262 9.01 1.61 -16.06
N CYS A 263 9.22 2.75 -15.39
CA CYS A 263 10.01 3.85 -15.93
C CYS A 263 11.42 3.41 -16.33
N LYS A 264 12.14 2.70 -15.45
CA LYS A 264 13.49 2.21 -15.71
C LYS A 264 13.54 1.31 -16.95
N ARG A 265 12.55 0.42 -17.12
CA ARG A 265 12.48 -0.46 -18.30
C ARG A 265 12.18 0.30 -19.58
N ILE A 266 11.31 1.30 -19.53
CA ILE A 266 11.04 2.19 -20.69
C ILE A 266 12.29 2.96 -21.08
N GLU A 267 13.02 3.49 -20.11
CA GLU A 267 14.29 4.19 -20.34
C GLU A 267 15.35 3.27 -20.96
N ALA A 268 15.46 2.04 -20.47
CA ALA A 268 16.39 1.04 -20.99
C ALA A 268 16.03 0.56 -22.41
N ALA A 269 14.74 0.42 -22.72
CA ALA A 269 14.27 -0.01 -24.04
C ALA A 269 14.41 1.07 -25.12
N CYS A 270 14.45 2.34 -24.72
CA CYS A 270 14.57 3.51 -25.60
C CYS A 270 15.78 4.37 -25.18
N PRO A 271 17.03 3.89 -25.39
CA PRO A 271 18.22 4.68 -25.10
C PRO A 271 18.24 5.93 -26.00
N GLU A 272 18.60 7.08 -25.45
CA GLU A 272 18.83 8.26 -26.28
C GLU A 272 19.97 7.96 -27.26
N GLN A 273 19.71 8.16 -28.55
CA GLN A 273 20.81 8.14 -29.52
C GLN A 273 21.76 9.30 -29.16
N PRO A 274 23.06 9.05 -28.96
CA PRO A 274 24.00 10.16 -28.82
C PRO A 274 23.92 11.00 -30.10
N LEU A 275 23.73 12.31 -29.95
CA LEU A 275 23.85 13.29 -31.02
C LEU A 275 25.13 12.97 -31.80
N GLY A 276 24.97 12.48 -33.04
CA GLY A 276 26.09 12.11 -33.88
C GLY A 276 27.01 13.32 -34.11
N PRO A 277 28.34 13.12 -34.24
CA PRO A 277 29.32 14.19 -34.42
C PRO A 277 29.25 14.78 -35.84
N GLY A 278 28.12 15.38 -36.20
CA GLY A 278 27.85 15.91 -37.55
C GLY A 278 27.10 17.24 -37.58
N MET A 279 27.04 17.97 -36.46
CA MET A 279 26.41 19.31 -36.40
C MET A 279 27.38 20.41 -35.94
N LEU A 280 28.67 20.21 -36.20
CA LEU A 280 29.69 21.25 -36.12
C LEU A 280 30.58 21.17 -37.37
N GLU A 281 30.00 21.48 -38.53
CA GLU A 281 30.72 22.04 -39.68
C GLU A 281 29.92 23.22 -40.24
#